data_AF-A0A6A5GTB2-F1
#
_entry.id   AF-A0A6A5GTB2-F1
#
_cell.length_a   1.000
_cell.length_b   1.000
_cell.length_c   1.000
_cell.angle_alpha   90.00
_cell.angle_beta   90.00
_cell.angle_gamma   90.00
#
_symmetry.space_group_name_H-M   'P 1'
#
loop_
_entity.id
_entity.type
_entity.pdbx_description
1 polymer ?
#
loop_
_entity_poly.entity_id
_entity_poly.type
_entity_poly.pdbx_seq_one_letter_code
_entity_poly.pdbx_strand_id
1 'polypeptide(L)'
;MIAFMISTPFGYSSELMNSKEDGEDESDNMNGPDTLSKFLLMISMLIILVYPNVLPSSITRWYLSISSINVSALIIVLFILNVALVNKDAAQDQFFMRQISSNSTFKMDGVYENMTIEDAERMNNIWNKYDLLMMIEPGCIKRTPNHNRWCDFRGENGEFKIALFGNSYTMNHHKMVIQECRKQAFNISMYSEKGCEPLAADPEDPNCVEKLNEFVEYIKDSNPDYAFMFTRFFIINEPFSNNNTDLEKDRTYLEMRKQLKQFLPFIKKKLYILDSIPRVIADNVDTIVKNLKSGKTIEEISKTLIESDGYERGRIRHSALVKECGNKCELIDYLPLFWNKTINMVQYFDERGFSYFNSLYHLSPHGIEHVRPIYNKICSSLE
;
A
#
# COMPACT_ATOMS: atom_id res chain seq x y z
N MET A 1 -22.66 -2.32 -41.09
CA MET A 1 -22.04 -1.04 -40.68
C MET A 1 -22.21 -0.81 -39.17
N ILE A 2 -21.78 -1.78 -38.35
CA ILE A 2 -21.34 -1.59 -36.95
C ILE A 2 -20.24 -2.64 -36.75
N ALA A 3 -19.13 -2.39 -37.43
CA ALA A 3 -17.84 -3.04 -37.23
C ALA A 3 -16.85 -1.88 -37.26
N PHE A 4 -15.89 -1.87 -36.35
CA PHE A 4 -14.95 -0.78 -36.04
C PHE A 4 -15.55 0.44 -35.32
N MET A 5 -15.38 0.45 -34.00
CA MET A 5 -14.75 1.55 -33.24
C MET A 5 -14.75 1.17 -31.75
N ILE A 6 -13.83 0.27 -31.36
CA ILE A 6 -13.31 0.23 -30.00
C ILE A 6 -11.80 0.20 -30.15
N SER A 7 -11.26 1.37 -30.47
CA SER A 7 -9.83 1.67 -30.37
C SER A 7 -9.70 2.80 -29.35
N THR A 8 -8.76 2.61 -28.44
CA THR A 8 -8.23 3.56 -27.44
C THR A 8 -9.06 3.79 -26.17
N PRO A 9 -8.58 3.32 -24.99
CA PRO A 9 -8.83 4.03 -23.76
C PRO A 9 -8.28 5.45 -23.93
N PHE A 10 -9.13 6.44 -23.66
CA PHE A 10 -8.77 7.85 -23.59
C PHE A 10 -7.54 8.04 -22.72
N GLY A 11 -6.58 8.82 -23.23
CA GLY A 11 -5.23 8.96 -22.71
C GLY A 11 -5.15 9.24 -21.21
N TYR A 12 -4.55 8.29 -20.49
CA TYR A 12 -3.71 8.64 -19.36
C TYR A 12 -2.38 9.15 -19.91
N SER A 13 -1.92 10.28 -19.37
CA SER A 13 -0.59 10.83 -19.65
C SER A 13 0.47 9.73 -19.52
N SER A 14 1.22 9.54 -20.60
CA SER A 14 2.27 8.54 -20.79
C SER A 14 3.51 8.74 -19.89
N GLU A 15 3.43 9.54 -18.83
CA GLU A 15 4.54 9.81 -17.91
C GLU A 15 4.38 9.13 -16.53
N LEU A 16 3.27 8.42 -16.28
CA LEU A 16 3.00 7.73 -15.00
C LEU A 16 3.11 6.19 -15.07
N MET A 17 3.45 5.61 -16.23
CA MET A 17 3.48 4.15 -16.45
C MET A 17 4.88 3.51 -16.45
N ASN A 18 5.91 4.19 -15.96
CA ASN A 18 7.27 3.61 -15.89
C ASN A 18 7.60 2.92 -14.55
N SER A 19 6.58 2.36 -13.89
CA SER A 19 6.74 1.44 -12.76
C SER A 19 6.11 0.07 -13.06
N LYS A 20 6.17 -0.36 -14.32
CA LYS A 20 5.70 -1.68 -14.73
C LYS A 20 6.74 -2.73 -14.31
N GLU A 21 6.25 -3.75 -13.64
CA GLU A 21 7.00 -4.85 -13.04
C GLU A 21 7.79 -5.63 -14.10
N ASP A 22 9.11 -5.71 -13.90
CA ASP A 22 9.92 -6.78 -14.47
C ASP A 22 10.34 -7.67 -13.30
N GLY A 23 9.82 -8.89 -13.26
CA GLY A 23 10.32 -9.96 -12.42
C GLY A 23 9.40 -10.39 -11.27
N GLU A 24 8.20 -10.86 -11.58
CA GLU A 24 7.53 -11.94 -10.84
C GLU A 24 6.61 -12.65 -11.84
N ASP A 25 6.74 -13.97 -11.97
CA ASP A 25 5.90 -14.81 -12.83
C ASP A 25 4.45 -14.76 -12.30
N GLU A 26 3.67 -13.80 -12.80
CA GLU A 26 2.21 -13.82 -12.69
C GLU A 26 1.69 -14.99 -13.52
N SER A 27 1.40 -16.11 -12.85
CA SER A 27 0.41 -17.03 -13.35
C SER A 27 -0.93 -16.29 -13.36
N ASP A 28 -1.27 -15.70 -14.50
CA ASP A 28 -2.55 -15.10 -14.82
C ASP A 28 -3.67 -16.11 -14.50
N ASN A 29 -4.20 -16.04 -13.29
CA ASN A 29 -5.42 -16.74 -12.95
C ASN A 29 -6.59 -15.86 -13.40
N MET A 30 -6.75 -15.74 -14.72
CA MET A 30 -7.93 -15.18 -15.42
C MET A 30 -9.16 -16.06 -15.18
N ASN A 31 -9.54 -16.29 -13.92
CA ASN A 31 -10.74 -17.04 -13.54
C ASN A 31 -11.48 -16.37 -12.38
N GLY A 32 -11.55 -15.04 -12.40
CA GLY A 32 -12.56 -14.32 -11.62
C GLY A 32 -13.96 -14.62 -12.17
N PRO A 33 -14.99 -14.80 -11.31
CA PRO A 33 -16.38 -15.03 -11.73
C PRO A 33 -16.91 -13.90 -12.64
N ASP A 34 -16.30 -12.73 -12.56
CA ASP A 34 -16.66 -11.53 -13.30
C ASP A 34 -16.27 -11.58 -14.79
N THR A 35 -15.13 -12.19 -15.11
CA THR A 35 -14.68 -12.43 -16.49
C THR A 35 -15.53 -13.48 -17.19
N LEU A 36 -15.86 -14.57 -16.51
CA LEU A 36 -16.71 -15.64 -17.05
C LEU A 36 -18.14 -15.13 -17.30
N SER A 37 -18.68 -14.32 -16.38
CA SER A 37 -19.98 -13.68 -16.55
C SER A 37 -20.03 -12.75 -17.77
N LYS A 38 -18.97 -11.94 -17.99
CA LYS A 38 -18.81 -11.08 -19.17
C LYS A 38 -18.75 -11.89 -20.48
N PHE A 39 -18.01 -13.00 -20.50
CA PHE A 39 -17.95 -13.88 -21.66
C PHE A 39 -19.29 -14.58 -21.93
N LEU A 40 -19.99 -15.06 -20.91
CA LEU A 40 -21.31 -15.69 -21.05
C LEU A 40 -22.38 -14.70 -21.56
N LEU A 41 -22.33 -13.44 -21.12
CA LEU A 41 -23.19 -12.38 -21.64
C LEU A 41 -22.90 -12.07 -23.12
N MET A 42 -21.63 -12.02 -23.51
CA MET A 42 -21.28 -11.81 -24.93
C MET A 42 -21.68 -13.01 -25.81
N ILE A 43 -21.45 -14.24 -25.34
CA ILE A 43 -21.82 -15.46 -26.07
C ILE A 43 -23.33 -15.57 -26.22
N SER A 44 -24.10 -15.28 -25.17
CA SER A 44 -25.57 -15.30 -25.25
C SER A 44 -26.12 -14.24 -26.21
N MET A 45 -25.53 -13.03 -26.26
CA MET A 45 -25.89 -12.04 -27.29
C MET A 45 -25.55 -12.49 -28.71
N LEU A 46 -24.40 -13.15 -28.92
CA LEU A 46 -24.00 -13.71 -30.21
C LEU A 46 -24.93 -14.83 -30.68
N ILE A 47 -25.35 -15.72 -29.78
CA ILE A 47 -26.29 -16.81 -30.09
C ILE A 47 -27.66 -16.24 -30.50
N ILE A 48 -28.15 -15.20 -29.81
CA ILE A 48 -29.41 -14.52 -30.15
C ILE A 48 -29.35 -13.85 -31.53
N LEU A 49 -28.19 -13.29 -31.91
CA LEU A 49 -27.99 -12.64 -33.21
C LEU A 49 -27.86 -13.65 -34.36
N VAL A 50 -27.17 -14.79 -34.14
CA VAL A 50 -26.87 -15.77 -35.20
C VAL A 50 -28.00 -16.80 -35.39
N TYR A 51 -28.74 -17.13 -34.32
CA TYR A 51 -29.77 -18.18 -34.33
C TYR A 51 -31.15 -17.68 -33.85
N PRO A 52 -31.76 -16.69 -34.53
CA PRO A 52 -33.05 -16.12 -34.13
C PRO A 52 -34.20 -17.16 -34.17
N ASN A 53 -34.04 -18.25 -34.92
CA ASN A 53 -35.00 -19.34 -35.04
C ASN A 53 -35.08 -20.25 -33.81
N VAL A 54 -34.13 -20.12 -32.86
CA VAL A 54 -34.10 -20.89 -31.60
C VAL A 54 -34.94 -20.18 -30.52
N LEU A 55 -35.33 -18.93 -30.74
CA LEU A 55 -36.20 -18.20 -29.83
C LEU A 55 -37.64 -18.73 -29.91
N PRO A 56 -38.34 -18.87 -28.77
CA PRO A 56 -39.75 -19.24 -28.75
C PRO A 56 -40.59 -18.38 -29.71
N SER A 57 -41.45 -19.01 -30.50
CA SER A 57 -42.25 -18.32 -31.54
C SER A 57 -43.14 -17.17 -31.03
N SER A 58 -43.41 -17.14 -29.72
CA SER A 58 -44.09 -16.04 -29.01
C SER A 58 -43.20 -14.80 -28.90
N ILE A 59 -41.91 -14.97 -28.61
CA ILE A 59 -40.92 -13.88 -28.51
C ILE A 59 -40.64 -13.31 -29.90
N THR A 60 -40.47 -14.17 -30.90
CA THR A 60 -40.21 -13.73 -32.29
C THR A 60 -41.40 -12.96 -32.86
N ARG A 61 -42.64 -13.40 -32.60
CA ARG A 61 -43.86 -12.68 -33.01
C ARG A 61 -44.04 -11.34 -32.30
N TRP A 62 -43.71 -11.28 -31.01
CA TRP A 62 -43.72 -10.03 -30.26
C TRP A 62 -42.63 -9.06 -30.74
N TYR A 63 -41.41 -9.54 -31.00
CA TYR A 63 -40.33 -8.72 -31.53
C TYR A 63 -40.68 -8.14 -32.92
N LEU A 64 -41.27 -8.95 -33.80
CA LEU A 64 -41.71 -8.53 -35.14
C LEU A 64 -42.94 -7.60 -35.14
N SER A 65 -43.70 -7.53 -34.03
CA SER A 65 -44.85 -6.62 -33.91
C SER A 65 -44.46 -5.22 -33.41
N ILE A 66 -43.20 -5.03 -33.01
CA ILE A 66 -42.67 -3.76 -32.52
C ILE A 66 -42.14 -2.94 -33.69
N SER A 67 -42.40 -1.63 -33.69
CA SER A 67 -41.88 -0.72 -34.71
C SER A 67 -40.35 -0.64 -34.68
N SER A 68 -39.72 -0.39 -35.83
CA SER A 68 -38.26 -0.24 -35.93
C SER A 68 -37.70 0.82 -34.97
N ILE A 69 -38.44 1.91 -34.75
CA ILE A 69 -38.11 2.96 -33.78
C ILE A 69 -38.01 2.40 -32.36
N ASN A 70 -39.00 1.59 -31.94
CA ASN A 70 -39.05 1.01 -30.61
C ASN A 70 -37.97 -0.06 -30.41
N VAL A 71 -37.65 -0.84 -31.45
CA VAL A 71 -36.52 -1.80 -31.43
C VAL A 71 -35.19 -1.06 -31.29
N SER A 72 -34.97 -0.01 -32.08
CA SER A 72 -33.76 0.81 -31.98
C SER A 72 -33.61 1.46 -30.61
N ALA A 73 -34.70 1.98 -30.03
CA ALA A 73 -34.70 2.53 -28.68
C ALA A 73 -34.32 1.48 -27.63
N LEU A 74 -34.88 0.26 -27.72
CA LEU A 74 -34.56 -0.83 -26.80
C LEU A 74 -33.08 -1.23 -26.87
N ILE A 75 -32.50 -1.33 -28.07
CA ILE A 75 -31.08 -1.65 -28.27
C ILE A 75 -30.20 -0.57 -27.62
N ILE A 76 -30.52 0.72 -27.82
CA ILE A 76 -29.76 1.82 -27.23
C ILE A 76 -29.84 1.77 -25.70
N VAL A 77 -31.02 1.54 -25.13
CA VAL A 77 -31.20 1.44 -23.67
C VAL A 77 -30.42 0.26 -23.10
N LEU A 78 -30.50 -0.92 -23.72
CA LEU A 78 -29.75 -2.09 -23.30
C LEU A 78 -28.24 -1.88 -23.43
N PHE A 79 -27.78 -1.21 -24.49
CA PHE A 79 -26.37 -0.86 -24.66
C PHE A 79 -25.90 0.08 -23.55
N ILE A 80 -26.66 1.14 -23.25
CA ILE A 80 -26.35 2.07 -22.15
C ILE A 80 -26.32 1.33 -20.81
N LEU A 81 -27.30 0.46 -20.53
CA LEU A 81 -27.33 -0.33 -19.30
C LEU A 81 -26.14 -1.29 -19.19
N ASN A 82 -25.75 -1.95 -20.27
CA ASN A 82 -24.56 -2.82 -20.28
C ASN A 82 -23.29 -2.02 -20.05
N VAL A 83 -23.10 -0.89 -20.74
CA VAL A 83 -21.96 0.01 -20.52
C VAL A 83 -21.94 0.51 -19.08
N ALA A 84 -23.08 0.91 -18.52
CA ALA A 84 -23.19 1.38 -17.15
C ALA A 84 -22.88 0.27 -16.12
N LEU A 85 -23.36 -0.95 -16.35
CA LEU A 85 -23.08 -2.11 -15.47
C LEU A 85 -21.62 -2.54 -15.54
N VAL A 86 -21.04 -2.63 -16.74
CA VAL A 86 -19.63 -3.00 -16.93
C VAL A 86 -18.68 -1.98 -16.31
N ASN A 87 -19.03 -0.69 -16.37
CA ASN A 87 -18.21 0.38 -15.82
C ASN A 87 -18.64 0.81 -14.41
N LYS A 88 -19.59 0.11 -13.77
CA LYS A 88 -20.14 0.52 -12.48
C LYS A 88 -19.03 0.63 -11.42
N ASP A 89 -18.20 -0.40 -11.32
CA ASP A 89 -17.14 -0.47 -10.31
C ASP A 89 -16.05 0.56 -10.62
N ALA A 90 -15.68 0.73 -11.90
CA ALA A 90 -14.73 1.76 -12.32
C ALA A 90 -15.23 3.19 -12.06
N ALA A 91 -16.53 3.45 -12.25
CA ALA A 91 -17.14 4.75 -11.97
C ALA A 91 -17.24 5.01 -10.46
N GLN A 92 -17.55 3.98 -9.67
CA GLN A 92 -17.55 4.07 -8.20
C GLN A 92 -16.15 4.31 -7.66
N ASP A 93 -15.15 3.59 -8.18
CA ASP A 93 -13.74 3.80 -7.85
C ASP A 93 -13.29 5.22 -8.18
N GLN A 94 -13.58 5.73 -9.39
CA GLN A 94 -13.23 7.09 -9.78
C GLN A 94 -13.90 8.14 -8.89
N PHE A 95 -15.16 7.92 -8.50
CA PHE A 95 -15.86 8.80 -7.57
C PHE A 95 -15.19 8.79 -6.19
N PHE A 96 -14.86 7.61 -5.67
CA PHE A 96 -14.17 7.45 -4.39
C PHE A 96 -12.77 8.10 -4.39
N MET A 97 -11.99 7.85 -5.44
CA MET A 97 -10.68 8.47 -5.65
C MET A 97 -10.78 9.99 -5.70
N ARG A 98 -11.78 10.52 -6.41
CA ARG A 98 -12.04 11.96 -6.45
C ARG A 98 -12.37 12.49 -5.06
N GLN A 99 -13.22 11.82 -4.31
CA GLN A 99 -13.61 12.23 -2.96
C GLN A 99 -12.41 12.24 -1.99
N ILE A 100 -11.54 11.23 -2.03
CA ILE A 100 -10.29 11.20 -1.24
C ILE A 100 -9.31 12.27 -1.69
N SER A 101 -9.22 12.54 -3.00
CA SER A 101 -8.34 13.59 -3.52
C SER A 101 -8.85 15.01 -3.25
N SER A 102 -10.18 15.20 -3.16
CA SER A 102 -10.81 16.51 -3.02
C SER A 102 -11.05 16.89 -1.57
N ASN A 103 -11.27 15.91 -0.69
CA ASN A 103 -11.36 16.17 0.74
C ASN A 103 -9.94 16.22 1.31
N SER A 104 -9.46 17.44 1.56
CA SER A 104 -8.34 17.74 2.43
C SER A 104 -8.62 17.38 3.91
N THR A 105 -9.45 16.37 4.17
CA THR A 105 -9.71 15.91 5.53
C THR A 105 -8.51 15.14 6.02
N PHE A 106 -8.12 15.41 7.26
CA PHE A 106 -6.96 14.83 7.94
C PHE A 106 -6.93 13.28 7.89
N LYS A 107 -8.09 12.62 7.79
CA LYS A 107 -8.22 11.15 7.81
C LYS A 107 -8.13 10.55 6.40
N MET A 108 -7.16 9.67 6.17
CA MET A 108 -6.85 9.05 4.87
C MET A 108 -7.65 7.79 4.59
N ASP A 109 -8.19 7.14 5.63
CA ASP A 109 -8.89 5.87 5.47
C ASP A 109 -10.32 6.01 4.95
N GLY A 110 -10.96 7.16 5.14
CA GLY A 110 -12.37 7.37 4.78
C GLY A 110 -13.35 6.50 5.59
N VAL A 111 -12.93 5.92 6.71
CA VAL A 111 -13.75 5.02 7.54
C VAL A 111 -14.56 5.83 8.56
N TYR A 112 -15.88 5.64 8.56
CA TYR A 112 -16.83 6.27 9.51
C TYR A 112 -17.40 5.23 10.50
N GLU A 113 -17.95 5.69 11.62
CA GLU A 113 -18.43 4.81 12.71
C GLU A 113 -19.59 3.88 12.28
N ASN A 114 -20.49 4.36 11.42
CA ASN A 114 -21.69 3.64 10.99
C ASN A 114 -21.48 2.68 9.81
N MET A 115 -20.24 2.44 9.41
CA MET A 115 -19.93 1.54 8.29
C MET A 115 -20.11 0.07 8.66
N THR A 116 -20.56 -0.69 7.68
CA THR A 116 -20.89 -2.13 7.79
C THR A 116 -19.73 -3.02 7.35
N ILE A 117 -19.89 -4.33 7.54
CA ILE A 117 -18.94 -5.32 7.02
C ILE A 117 -18.91 -5.34 5.47
N GLU A 118 -20.01 -4.99 4.80
CA GLU A 118 -20.04 -4.79 3.35
C GLU A 118 -19.21 -3.57 2.92
N ASP A 119 -19.20 -2.50 3.73
CA ASP A 119 -18.34 -1.35 3.48
C ASP A 119 -16.86 -1.72 3.67
N ALA A 120 -16.54 -2.56 4.67
CA ALA A 120 -15.19 -3.08 4.87
C ALA A 120 -14.71 -3.90 3.67
N GLU A 121 -15.55 -4.77 3.11
CA GLU A 121 -15.24 -5.52 1.89
C GLU A 121 -14.89 -4.59 0.72
N ARG A 122 -15.74 -3.58 0.49
CA ARG A 122 -15.52 -2.59 -0.57
C ARG A 122 -14.22 -1.82 -0.36
N MET A 123 -13.96 -1.36 0.87
CA MET A 123 -12.79 -0.53 1.17
C MET A 123 -11.49 -1.32 1.13
N ASN A 124 -11.46 -2.54 1.66
CA ASN A 124 -10.31 -3.43 1.55
C ASN A 124 -9.96 -3.69 0.07
N ASN A 125 -10.97 -3.96 -0.78
CA ASN A 125 -10.75 -4.14 -2.22
C ASN A 125 -10.14 -2.90 -2.89
N ILE A 126 -10.62 -1.70 -2.53
CA ILE A 126 -10.08 -0.44 -3.06
C ILE A 126 -8.63 -0.24 -2.59
N TRP A 127 -8.35 -0.47 -1.30
CA TRP A 127 -7.00 -0.32 -0.74
C TRP A 127 -6.01 -1.33 -1.34
N ASN A 128 -6.46 -2.54 -1.65
CA ASN A 128 -5.66 -3.55 -2.36
C ASN A 128 -5.39 -3.13 -3.80
N LYS A 129 -6.40 -2.60 -4.49
CA LYS A 129 -6.28 -2.19 -5.90
C LYS A 129 -5.34 -1.02 -6.12
N TYR A 130 -5.37 -0.02 -5.23
CA TYR A 130 -4.63 1.23 -5.42
C TYR A 130 -3.37 1.33 -4.55
N ASP A 131 -3.26 0.56 -3.46
CA ASP A 131 -2.06 0.46 -2.60
C ASP A 131 -1.39 1.83 -2.36
N LEU A 132 -0.13 1.97 -2.78
CA LEU A 132 0.69 3.15 -2.57
C LEU A 132 0.13 4.39 -3.29
N LEU A 133 -0.64 4.24 -4.37
CA LEU A 133 -1.22 5.38 -5.11
C LEU A 133 -2.16 6.22 -4.22
N MET A 134 -2.80 5.60 -3.23
CA MET A 134 -3.64 6.28 -2.24
C MET A 134 -2.83 7.12 -1.25
N MET A 135 -1.57 6.72 -1.06
CA MET A 135 -0.68 7.20 -0.01
C MET A 135 0.31 8.24 -0.52
N ILE A 136 0.23 8.64 -1.79
CA ILE A 136 1.07 9.71 -2.35
C ILE A 136 0.60 11.08 -1.85
N GLU A 137 1.51 11.82 -1.23
CA GLU A 137 1.32 13.24 -0.95
C GLU A 137 1.64 14.06 -2.21
N PRO A 138 0.74 14.94 -2.67
CA PRO A 138 1.03 15.82 -3.79
C PRO A 138 2.08 16.88 -3.42
N GLY A 139 2.72 17.45 -4.44
CA GLY A 139 3.66 18.56 -4.26
C GLY A 139 5.12 18.15 -4.06
N CYS A 140 5.51 16.95 -4.50
CA CYS A 140 6.92 16.58 -4.60
C CYS A 140 7.67 17.54 -5.54
N ILE A 141 8.73 18.14 -5.02
CA ILE A 141 9.72 18.94 -5.76
C ILE A 141 10.94 18.05 -5.97
N LYS A 142 11.22 17.67 -7.23
CA LYS A 142 12.38 16.84 -7.56
C LYS A 142 13.67 17.62 -7.29
N ARG A 143 14.60 17.04 -6.51
CA ARG A 143 15.89 17.68 -6.18
C ARG A 143 16.86 17.71 -7.34
N THR A 144 16.90 16.65 -8.15
CA THR A 144 17.76 16.59 -9.34
C THR A 144 17.04 15.88 -10.48
N PRO A 145 17.38 16.19 -11.76
CA PRO A 145 16.88 15.43 -12.90
C PRO A 145 17.32 13.95 -12.89
N ASN A 146 18.45 13.65 -12.23
CA ASN A 146 19.08 12.33 -12.24
C ASN A 146 18.59 11.40 -11.11
N HIS A 147 18.07 11.94 -10.01
CA HIS A 147 17.49 11.15 -8.92
C HIS A 147 15.97 11.35 -8.87
N ASN A 148 15.26 10.66 -9.77
CA ASN A 148 13.80 10.74 -9.91
C ASN A 148 13.02 10.38 -8.63
N ARG A 149 13.65 9.67 -7.68
CA ARG A 149 13.05 9.20 -6.43
C ARG A 149 13.29 10.13 -5.24
N TRP A 150 14.10 11.17 -5.39
CA TRP A 150 14.33 12.16 -4.33
C TRP A 150 13.29 13.27 -4.45
N CYS A 151 12.47 13.40 -3.42
CA CYS A 151 11.38 14.36 -3.36
C CYS A 151 11.56 15.28 -2.16
N ASP A 152 11.47 16.59 -2.39
CA ASP A 152 11.30 17.57 -1.32
C ASP A 152 9.85 18.03 -1.26
N PHE A 153 9.32 18.12 -0.04
CA PHE A 153 8.03 18.71 0.24
C PHE A 153 8.23 19.98 1.06
N ARG A 154 7.48 21.02 0.70
CA ARG A 154 7.49 22.28 1.43
C ARG A 154 6.84 22.07 2.81
N GLY A 155 7.56 22.48 3.85
CA GLY A 155 6.98 22.66 5.18
C GLY A 155 6.10 23.91 5.24
N GLU A 156 5.57 24.21 6.42
CA GLU A 156 4.85 25.46 6.66
C GLU A 156 5.81 26.54 7.17
N ASN A 157 5.72 26.89 8.45
CA ASN A 157 6.59 27.88 9.11
C ASN A 157 7.48 27.24 10.17
N GLY A 158 7.77 25.95 10.02
CA GLY A 158 8.62 25.21 10.93
C GLY A 158 10.10 25.51 10.70
N GLU A 159 10.92 25.09 11.65
CA GLU A 159 12.38 25.35 11.64
C GLU A 159 13.19 24.11 11.25
N PHE A 160 12.61 22.92 11.33
CA PHE A 160 13.36 21.68 11.21
C PHE A 160 13.42 21.16 9.78
N LYS A 161 14.59 20.65 9.40
CA LYS A 161 14.74 19.80 8.22
C LYS A 161 14.43 18.36 8.63
N ILE A 162 13.44 17.76 7.97
CA ILE A 162 13.05 16.37 8.23
C ILE A 162 13.39 15.51 7.02
N ALA A 163 14.00 14.35 7.24
CA ALA A 163 14.26 13.37 6.18
C ALA A 163 13.45 12.10 6.42
N LEU A 164 12.78 11.60 5.37
CA LEU A 164 12.12 10.30 5.36
C LEU A 164 12.90 9.38 4.42
N PHE A 165 13.23 8.17 4.84
CA PHE A 165 13.98 7.25 3.99
C PHE A 165 13.76 5.78 4.32
N GLY A 166 14.07 4.92 3.35
CA GLY A 166 13.84 3.48 3.46
C GLY A 166 13.29 2.88 2.19
N ASN A 167 12.45 1.86 2.34
CA ASN A 167 11.90 1.13 1.19
C ASN A 167 10.49 1.57 0.83
N SER A 168 9.67 0.65 0.28
CA SER A 168 8.27 0.95 -0.05
C SER A 168 7.45 1.41 1.14
N TYR A 169 7.86 1.08 2.38
CA TYR A 169 7.24 1.63 3.58
C TYR A 169 7.43 3.14 3.70
N THR A 170 8.52 3.73 3.20
CA THR A 170 8.64 5.19 3.14
C THR A 170 7.55 5.79 2.26
N MET A 171 7.28 5.19 1.09
CA MET A 171 6.18 5.62 0.22
C MET A 171 4.81 5.39 0.89
N ASN A 172 4.67 4.33 1.67
CA ASN A 172 3.43 4.05 2.40
C ASN A 172 3.17 5.07 3.54
N HIS A 173 4.20 5.54 4.23
CA HIS A 173 4.06 6.38 5.43
C HIS A 173 4.22 7.88 5.18
N HIS A 174 4.89 8.30 4.11
CA HIS A 174 5.32 9.70 3.97
C HIS A 174 4.19 10.71 4.06
N LYS A 175 3.03 10.43 3.47
CA LYS A 175 1.87 11.33 3.52
C LYS A 175 1.41 11.60 4.95
N MET A 176 1.32 10.57 5.79
CA MET A 176 1.01 10.73 7.20
C MET A 176 2.06 11.60 7.90
N VAL A 177 3.35 11.29 7.72
CA VAL A 177 4.42 12.04 8.40
C VAL A 177 4.41 13.50 7.96
N ILE A 178 4.21 13.76 6.67
CA ILE A 178 4.09 15.12 6.16
C ILE A 178 2.90 15.84 6.79
N GLN A 179 1.74 15.19 6.90
CA GLN A 179 0.56 15.77 7.56
C GLN A 179 0.81 16.10 9.04
N GLU A 180 1.46 15.20 9.78
CA GLU A 180 1.70 15.39 11.22
C GLU A 180 2.82 16.39 11.52
N CYS A 181 3.89 16.39 10.72
CA CYS A 181 5.11 17.16 10.98
C CYS A 181 5.19 18.48 10.17
N ARG A 182 4.25 18.78 9.26
CA ARG A 182 4.37 19.94 8.34
C ARG A 182 4.59 21.27 9.05
N LYS A 183 3.94 21.44 10.20
CA LYS A 183 3.96 22.68 10.99
C LYS A 183 5.33 22.94 11.61
N GLN A 184 6.04 21.87 11.98
CA GLN A 184 7.36 21.92 12.61
C GLN A 184 8.50 21.87 11.58
N ALA A 185 8.21 21.48 10.34
CA ALA A 185 9.19 21.38 9.28
C ALA A 185 9.36 22.70 8.49
N PHE A 186 10.61 23.03 8.18
CA PHE A 186 10.98 23.93 7.10
C PHE A 186 10.89 23.21 5.74
N ASN A 187 11.48 22.02 5.67
CA ASN A 187 11.38 21.12 4.52
C ASN A 187 11.31 19.67 4.99
N ILE A 188 10.65 18.84 4.18
CA ILE A 188 10.60 17.39 4.38
C ILE A 188 11.15 16.74 3.11
N SER A 189 12.36 16.20 3.21
CA SER A 189 12.98 15.43 2.13
C SER A 189 12.55 13.97 2.25
N MET A 190 12.43 13.28 1.11
CA MET A 190 12.11 11.87 1.03
C MET A 190 12.98 11.14 0.01
N TYR A 191 13.44 9.94 0.37
CA TYR A 191 14.02 8.98 -0.55
C TYR A 191 13.48 7.56 -0.28
N SER A 192 12.97 6.87 -1.29
CA SER A 192 12.44 5.52 -1.17
C SER A 192 13.03 4.62 -2.25
N GLU A 193 13.51 3.43 -1.85
CA GLU A 193 14.02 2.41 -2.76
C GLU A 193 13.29 1.08 -2.57
N LYS A 194 12.63 0.58 -3.62
CA LYS A 194 11.77 -0.61 -3.50
C LYS A 194 12.64 -1.82 -3.16
N GLY A 195 12.24 -2.61 -2.17
CA GLY A 195 12.92 -3.84 -1.78
C GLY A 195 14.20 -3.67 -0.95
N CYS A 196 14.92 -2.54 -1.05
CA CYS A 196 16.21 -2.37 -0.38
C CYS A 196 16.10 -1.67 0.98
N GLU A 197 16.75 -2.23 2.01
CA GLU A 197 16.76 -1.66 3.36
C GLU A 197 17.99 -0.76 3.59
N PRO A 198 17.88 0.37 4.34
CA PRO A 198 19.01 1.28 4.53
C PRO A 198 20.11 0.75 5.44
N LEU A 199 19.82 -0.24 6.29
CA LEU A 199 20.76 -0.70 7.30
C LEU A 199 21.56 -1.92 6.84
N ALA A 200 21.00 -2.78 6.00
CA ALA A 200 21.68 -3.97 5.50
C ALA A 200 21.10 -4.39 4.16
N ALA A 201 21.89 -5.13 3.39
CA ALA A 201 21.45 -5.73 2.13
C ALA A 201 21.77 -7.24 2.12
N ASP A 202 21.08 -7.96 1.26
CA ASP A 202 21.51 -9.29 0.85
C ASP A 202 22.82 -9.14 0.04
N PRO A 203 23.92 -9.80 0.43
CA PRO A 203 25.17 -9.78 -0.35
C PRO A 203 25.01 -10.34 -1.76
N GLU A 204 23.98 -11.15 -2.00
CA GLU A 204 23.67 -11.72 -3.31
C GLU A 204 22.84 -10.76 -4.19
N ASP A 205 22.32 -9.67 -3.62
CA ASP A 205 21.65 -8.60 -4.38
C ASP A 205 22.58 -7.38 -4.54
N PRO A 206 23.37 -7.32 -5.64
CA PRO A 206 24.29 -6.22 -5.87
C PRO A 206 23.58 -4.87 -6.02
N ASN A 207 22.30 -4.86 -6.44
CA ASN A 207 21.54 -3.62 -6.56
C ASN A 207 21.29 -3.04 -5.17
N CYS A 208 20.77 -3.84 -4.23
CA CYS A 208 20.55 -3.35 -2.88
C CYS A 208 21.84 -3.01 -2.13
N VAL A 209 22.95 -3.73 -2.40
CA VAL A 209 24.27 -3.37 -1.86
C VAL A 209 24.72 -1.97 -2.33
N GLU A 210 24.51 -1.62 -3.61
CA GLU A 210 24.82 -0.29 -4.13
C GLU A 210 23.95 0.79 -3.46
N LYS A 211 22.67 0.50 -3.25
CA LYS A 211 21.69 1.43 -2.65
C LYS A 211 22.00 1.82 -1.22
N LEU A 212 22.77 1.01 -0.48
CA LEU A 212 23.27 1.39 0.84
C LEU A 212 24.07 2.70 0.81
N ASN A 213 24.90 2.91 -0.22
CA ASN A 213 25.66 4.15 -0.37
C ASN A 213 24.73 5.32 -0.74
N GLU A 214 23.73 5.09 -1.59
CA GLU A 214 22.75 6.13 -1.95
C GLU A 214 21.93 6.62 -0.74
N PHE A 215 21.60 5.74 0.21
CA PHE A 215 20.97 6.17 1.46
C PHE A 215 21.88 7.08 2.30
N VAL A 216 23.19 6.79 2.34
CA VAL A 216 24.18 7.64 3.03
C VAL A 216 24.30 8.99 2.34
N GLU A 217 24.39 9.01 1.01
CA GLU A 217 24.44 10.22 0.21
C GLU A 217 23.20 11.09 0.42
N TYR A 218 22.02 10.47 0.42
CA TYR A 218 20.75 11.15 0.69
C TYR A 218 20.73 11.82 2.06
N ILE A 219 21.11 11.09 3.12
CA ILE A 219 21.14 11.65 4.48
C ILE A 219 22.17 12.78 4.58
N LYS A 220 23.34 12.62 3.97
CA LYS A 220 24.37 13.66 3.90
C LYS A 220 23.90 14.92 3.18
N ASP A 221 23.22 14.77 2.04
CA ASP A 221 22.76 15.90 1.22
C ASP A 221 21.56 16.63 1.83
N SER A 222 20.61 15.88 2.39
CA SER A 222 19.46 16.44 3.12
C SER A 222 19.88 17.12 4.44
N ASN A 223 20.95 16.63 5.08
CA ASN A 223 21.52 17.12 6.34
C ASN A 223 20.44 17.49 7.40
N PRO A 224 19.60 16.52 7.78
CA PRO A 224 18.37 16.79 8.50
C PRO A 224 18.60 17.05 9.99
N ASP A 225 17.66 17.77 10.61
CA ASP A 225 17.56 17.85 12.06
C ASP A 225 16.99 16.53 12.61
N TYR A 226 15.93 16.02 11.98
CA TYR A 226 15.29 14.75 12.33
C TYR A 226 15.17 13.83 11.12
N ALA A 227 15.36 12.54 11.31
CA ALA A 227 15.17 11.56 10.25
C ALA A 227 14.24 10.43 10.69
N PHE A 228 13.47 9.91 9.75
CA PHE A 228 12.58 8.76 9.94
C PHE A 228 12.95 7.67 8.94
N MET A 229 13.31 6.50 9.45
CA MET A 229 13.63 5.32 8.67
C MET A 229 12.45 4.36 8.66
N PHE A 230 11.87 4.11 7.49
CA PHE A 230 10.74 3.21 7.31
C PHE A 230 11.12 2.04 6.42
N THR A 231 11.15 0.85 6.98
CA THR A 231 11.48 -0.38 6.25
C THR A 231 10.41 -1.43 6.47
N ARG A 232 9.99 -2.08 5.39
CA ARG A 232 9.54 -3.46 5.46
C ARG A 232 10.75 -4.36 5.72
N PHE A 233 10.61 -5.28 6.66
CA PHE A 233 11.71 -6.04 7.25
C PHE A 233 12.02 -7.32 6.46
N PHE A 234 13.10 -7.28 5.68
CA PHE A 234 13.55 -8.40 4.86
C PHE A 234 14.85 -8.99 5.41
N ILE A 235 15.96 -8.29 5.22
CA ILE A 235 17.30 -8.74 5.55
C ILE A 235 17.49 -8.72 7.06
N ILE A 236 16.95 -7.71 7.73
CA ILE A 236 17.09 -7.60 9.19
C ILE A 236 16.34 -8.71 9.94
N ASN A 237 15.42 -9.41 9.30
CA ASN A 237 14.70 -10.54 9.90
C ASN A 237 15.36 -11.89 9.57
N GLU A 238 16.43 -11.92 8.78
CA GLU A 238 17.09 -13.18 8.38
C GLU A 238 17.55 -14.01 9.59
N PRO A 239 17.54 -15.35 9.49
CA PRO A 239 18.08 -16.22 10.52
C PRO A 239 19.53 -15.88 10.88
N PHE A 240 19.89 -16.08 12.15
CA PHE A 240 21.28 -16.02 12.56
C PHE A 240 22.07 -17.18 11.94
N SER A 241 23.28 -16.92 11.47
CA SER A 241 24.15 -17.97 10.94
C SER A 241 24.41 -19.05 12.00
N ASN A 242 24.16 -20.31 11.65
CA ASN A 242 24.29 -21.47 12.54
C ASN A 242 23.49 -21.35 13.86
N ASN A 243 22.37 -20.59 13.86
CA ASN A 243 21.58 -20.28 15.06
C ASN A 243 22.38 -19.60 16.19
N ASN A 244 23.51 -18.98 15.88
CA ASN A 244 24.30 -18.26 16.86
C ASN A 244 23.78 -16.83 17.04
N THR A 245 23.16 -16.55 18.18
CA THR A 245 22.57 -15.23 18.51
C THR A 245 23.60 -14.18 18.98
N ASP A 246 24.90 -14.51 18.93
CA ASP A 246 26.00 -13.58 19.21
C ASP A 246 26.06 -12.49 18.13
N LEU A 247 25.54 -11.31 18.46
CA LEU A 247 25.46 -10.15 17.56
C LEU A 247 26.82 -9.69 17.04
N GLU A 248 27.90 -9.90 17.79
CA GLU A 248 29.25 -9.53 17.32
C GLU A 248 29.76 -10.45 16.20
N LYS A 249 29.06 -11.55 15.91
CA LYS A 249 29.32 -12.46 14.79
C LYS A 249 28.20 -12.46 13.75
N ASP A 250 27.14 -11.70 13.97
CA ASP A 250 26.00 -11.61 13.07
C ASP A 250 26.31 -10.63 11.94
N ARG A 251 26.49 -11.15 10.71
CA ARG A 251 26.80 -10.34 9.52
C ARG A 251 25.82 -9.18 9.37
N THR A 252 24.53 -9.46 9.47
CA THR A 252 23.47 -8.47 9.28
C THR A 252 23.58 -7.36 10.31
N TYR A 253 23.70 -7.69 11.60
CA TYR A 253 23.91 -6.68 12.65
C TYR A 253 25.17 -5.84 12.44
N LEU A 254 26.29 -6.47 12.06
CA LEU A 254 27.55 -5.76 11.81
C LEU A 254 27.42 -4.74 10.67
N GLU A 255 26.67 -5.08 9.62
CA GLU A 255 26.35 -4.17 8.51
C GLU A 255 25.40 -3.05 8.95
N MET A 256 24.33 -3.38 9.68
CA MET A 256 23.41 -2.39 10.28
C MET A 256 24.18 -1.37 11.12
N ARG A 257 25.11 -1.85 11.96
CA ARG A 257 25.99 -1.01 12.79
C ARG A 257 26.91 -0.13 11.95
N LYS A 258 27.45 -0.65 10.85
CA LYS A 258 28.29 0.12 9.91
C LYS A 258 27.47 1.22 9.22
N GLN A 259 26.29 0.90 8.69
CA GLN A 259 25.42 1.86 8.01
C GLN A 259 24.95 2.96 8.96
N LEU A 260 24.50 2.60 10.16
CA LEU A 260 24.08 3.59 11.14
C LEU A 260 25.19 4.61 11.44
N LYS A 261 26.44 4.16 11.63
CA LYS A 261 27.59 5.05 11.87
C LYS A 261 27.84 6.04 10.72
N GLN A 262 27.42 5.74 9.50
CA GLN A 262 27.53 6.63 8.34
C GLN A 262 26.40 7.67 8.31
N PHE A 263 25.20 7.35 8.80
CA PHE A 263 24.08 8.29 8.87
C PHE A 263 24.26 9.32 9.99
N LEU A 264 24.66 8.86 11.18
CA LEU A 264 24.62 9.66 12.41
C LEU A 264 25.37 11.00 12.34
N PRO A 265 26.52 11.15 11.67
CA PRO A 265 27.21 12.45 11.60
C PRO A 265 26.39 13.56 10.90
N PHE A 266 25.44 13.20 10.03
CA PHE A 266 24.66 14.16 9.23
C PHE A 266 23.25 14.39 9.77
N ILE A 267 22.81 13.60 10.75
CA ILE A 267 21.54 13.80 11.45
C ILE A 267 21.84 14.61 12.70
N LYS A 268 21.28 15.81 12.84
CA LYS A 268 21.70 16.71 13.93
C LYS A 268 21.09 16.33 15.27
N LYS A 269 19.79 16.02 15.32
CA LYS A 269 19.06 15.77 16.56
C LYS A 269 18.77 14.30 16.76
N LYS A 270 17.84 13.70 16.00
CA LYS A 270 17.39 12.32 16.26
C LYS A 270 16.99 11.56 15.00
N LEU A 271 17.31 10.26 14.99
CA LEU A 271 16.87 9.27 14.02
C LEU A 271 15.79 8.38 14.63
N TYR A 272 14.60 8.40 14.06
CA TYR A 272 13.52 7.48 14.39
C TYR A 272 13.57 6.26 13.45
N ILE A 273 13.54 5.05 13.99
CA ILE A 273 13.65 3.80 13.22
C ILE A 273 12.39 2.97 13.48
N LEU A 274 11.66 2.61 12.43
CA LEU A 274 10.53 1.69 12.56
C LEU A 274 11.03 0.31 13.01
N ASP A 275 10.51 -0.18 14.14
CA ASP A 275 10.90 -1.48 14.67
C ASP A 275 10.19 -2.64 13.97
N SER A 276 10.80 -3.81 13.99
CA SER A 276 10.31 -4.99 13.28
C SER A 276 8.96 -5.45 13.83
N ILE A 277 8.04 -5.76 12.91
CA ILE A 277 6.69 -6.29 13.19
C ILE A 277 6.46 -7.57 12.39
N PRO A 278 5.61 -8.50 12.88
CA PRO A 278 5.29 -9.71 12.15
C PRO A 278 4.70 -9.38 10.79
N ARG A 279 5.21 -10.02 9.74
CA ARG A 279 4.62 -9.90 8.40
C ARG A 279 3.23 -10.52 8.34
N VAL A 280 2.40 -9.92 7.49
CA VAL A 280 1.10 -10.44 7.13
C VAL A 280 1.24 -11.50 6.03
N ILE A 281 0.41 -12.53 6.06
CA ILE A 281 0.21 -13.45 4.93
C ILE A 281 -0.77 -12.77 3.96
N ALA A 282 -0.22 -12.17 2.90
CA ALA A 282 -0.94 -11.36 1.90
C ALA A 282 -2.24 -12.03 1.41
N ASP A 283 -2.17 -13.29 0.98
CA ASP A 283 -3.32 -14.03 0.44
C ASP A 283 -4.50 -14.12 1.42
N ASN A 284 -4.22 -14.08 2.72
CA ASN A 284 -5.24 -14.20 3.75
C ASN A 284 -5.91 -12.85 4.06
N VAL A 285 -5.31 -11.72 3.66
CA VAL A 285 -5.89 -10.37 3.85
C VAL A 285 -7.24 -10.25 3.13
N ASP A 286 -7.32 -10.70 1.87
CA ASP A 286 -8.56 -10.67 1.08
C ASP A 286 -9.67 -11.56 1.65
N THR A 287 -9.32 -12.49 2.55
CA THR A 287 -10.28 -13.45 3.12
C THR A 287 -10.92 -12.97 4.43
N ILE A 288 -10.45 -11.85 5.01
CA ILE A 288 -10.89 -11.35 6.33
C ILE A 288 -12.42 -11.23 6.39
N VAL A 289 -13.00 -10.46 5.47
CA VAL A 289 -14.44 -10.18 5.46
C VAL A 289 -15.25 -11.45 5.17
N LYS A 290 -14.79 -12.28 4.23
CA LYS A 290 -15.42 -13.57 3.92
C LYS A 290 -15.47 -14.48 5.15
N ASN A 291 -14.36 -14.55 5.90
CA ASN A 291 -14.25 -15.37 7.09
C ASN A 291 -15.17 -14.87 8.21
N LEU A 292 -15.23 -13.54 8.43
CA LEU A 292 -16.15 -12.93 9.39
C LEU A 292 -17.61 -13.23 9.03
N LYS A 293 -18.00 -13.08 7.75
CA LYS A 293 -19.35 -13.41 7.26
C LYS A 293 -19.69 -14.90 7.43
N SER A 294 -18.70 -15.78 7.41
CA SER A 294 -18.87 -17.22 7.66
C SER A 294 -18.95 -17.60 9.15
N GLY A 295 -18.85 -16.62 10.06
CA GLY A 295 -18.93 -16.83 11.50
C GLY A 295 -17.63 -17.25 12.17
N LYS A 296 -16.47 -17.16 11.48
CA LYS A 296 -15.17 -17.37 12.14
C LYS A 296 -14.91 -16.26 13.14
N THR A 297 -14.30 -16.63 14.25
CA THR A 297 -13.89 -15.70 15.31
C THR A 297 -12.69 -14.87 14.88
N ILE A 298 -12.50 -13.72 15.54
CA ILE A 298 -11.32 -12.85 15.31
C ILE A 298 -10.03 -13.64 15.56
N GLU A 299 -9.97 -14.47 16.60
CA GLU A 299 -8.79 -15.29 16.92
C GLU A 299 -8.44 -16.27 15.79
N GLU A 300 -9.45 -16.97 15.24
CA GLU A 300 -9.24 -17.91 14.13
C GLU A 300 -8.72 -17.21 12.88
N ILE A 301 -9.20 -16.00 12.59
CA ILE A 301 -8.75 -15.21 11.44
C ILE A 301 -7.34 -14.69 11.69
N SER A 302 -7.07 -14.08 12.85
CA SER A 302 -5.74 -13.54 13.19
C SER A 302 -4.63 -14.60 13.10
N LYS A 303 -4.89 -15.84 13.53
CA LYS A 303 -3.94 -16.95 13.39
C LYS A 303 -3.54 -17.25 11.95
N THR A 304 -4.43 -16.99 10.98
CA THR A 304 -4.15 -17.19 9.56
C THR A 304 -3.42 -16.00 8.93
N LEU A 305 -3.44 -14.83 9.56
CA LEU A 305 -2.86 -13.62 8.97
C LEU A 305 -1.39 -13.42 9.29
N ILE A 306 -0.84 -14.08 10.31
CA ILE A 306 0.51 -13.79 10.81
C ILE A 306 1.51 -14.82 10.26
N GLU A 307 2.54 -14.33 9.59
CA GLU A 307 3.65 -15.15 9.10
C GLU A 307 4.66 -15.43 10.24
N SER A 308 5.26 -16.63 10.26
CA SER A 308 6.42 -16.90 11.10
C SER A 308 7.70 -16.44 10.40
N ASP A 309 7.83 -15.13 10.24
CA ASP A 309 8.93 -14.47 9.51
C ASP A 309 10.18 -14.22 10.38
N GLY A 310 10.03 -14.37 11.69
CA GLY A 310 11.06 -14.12 12.69
C GLY A 310 11.39 -12.65 12.89
N TYR A 311 10.38 -11.78 12.83
CA TYR A 311 10.48 -10.37 13.20
C TYR A 311 11.18 -10.15 14.55
N GLU A 312 11.11 -11.09 15.50
CA GLU A 312 11.81 -11.01 16.78
C GLU A 312 13.33 -10.87 16.60
N ARG A 313 13.91 -11.46 15.56
CA ARG A 313 15.35 -11.31 15.23
C ARG A 313 15.67 -9.87 14.83
N GLY A 314 14.82 -9.26 14.00
CA GLY A 314 14.94 -7.84 13.65
C GLY A 314 14.85 -6.95 14.88
N ARG A 315 13.92 -7.24 15.81
CA ARG A 315 13.79 -6.48 17.07
C ARG A 315 15.02 -6.63 17.97
N ILE A 316 15.64 -7.81 18.04
CA ILE A 316 16.90 -8.02 18.77
C ILE A 316 18.01 -7.13 18.18
N ARG A 317 18.16 -7.15 16.85
CA ARG A 317 19.17 -6.34 16.14
C ARG A 317 18.93 -4.85 16.33
N HIS A 318 17.69 -4.38 16.17
CA HIS A 318 17.31 -2.98 16.40
C HIS A 318 17.54 -2.53 17.85
N SER A 319 17.12 -3.33 18.83
CA SER A 319 17.32 -3.02 20.25
C SER A 319 18.79 -2.83 20.62
N ALA A 320 19.66 -3.71 20.11
CA ALA A 320 21.10 -3.57 20.28
C ALA A 320 21.65 -2.33 19.57
N LEU A 321 21.18 -2.07 18.35
CA LEU A 321 21.62 -0.93 17.53
C LEU A 321 21.27 0.42 18.18
N VAL A 322 20.04 0.59 18.67
CA VAL A 322 19.64 1.85 19.33
C VAL A 322 20.30 2.05 20.69
N LYS A 323 20.64 0.96 21.40
CA LYS A 323 21.42 1.02 22.63
C LYS A 323 22.81 1.61 22.37
N GLU A 324 23.46 1.24 21.27
CA GLU A 324 24.74 1.84 20.85
C GLU A 324 24.58 3.30 20.39
N CYS A 325 23.47 3.63 19.73
CA CYS A 325 23.18 4.99 19.26
C CYS A 325 22.82 5.99 20.39
N GLY A 326 22.39 5.47 21.54
CA GLY A 326 22.01 6.28 22.69
C GLY A 326 20.82 7.19 22.41
N ASN A 327 20.85 8.41 22.94
CA ASN A 327 19.76 9.39 22.80
C ASN A 327 19.52 9.88 21.35
N LYS A 328 20.43 9.55 20.42
CA LYS A 328 20.35 9.96 19.03
C LYS A 328 19.43 9.08 18.19
N CYS A 329 19.05 7.89 18.68
CA CYS A 329 18.09 7.02 18.01
C CYS A 329 16.89 6.70 18.90
N GLU A 330 15.74 6.49 18.28
CA GLU A 330 14.52 6.07 18.96
C GLU A 330 13.74 5.09 18.07
N LEU A 331 13.21 4.02 18.66
CA LEU A 331 12.39 3.05 17.94
C LEU A 331 10.94 3.53 17.88
N ILE A 332 10.33 3.40 16.71
CA ILE A 332 8.90 3.52 16.49
C ILE A 332 8.33 2.10 16.59
N ASP A 333 7.58 1.80 17.66
CA ASP A 333 7.02 0.47 17.88
C ASP A 333 5.51 0.43 17.64
N TYR A 334 5.10 -0.35 16.64
CA TYR A 334 3.69 -0.54 16.30
C TYR A 334 3.03 -1.72 17.03
N LEU A 335 3.80 -2.66 17.57
CA LEU A 335 3.23 -3.87 18.18
C LEU A 335 2.19 -3.57 19.27
N PRO A 336 2.39 -2.59 20.17
CA PRO A 336 1.39 -2.27 21.18
C PRO A 336 0.04 -1.85 20.63
N LEU A 337 -0.01 -1.28 19.43
CA LEU A 337 -1.25 -0.86 18.77
C LEU A 337 -1.96 -2.04 18.10
N PHE A 338 -1.22 -3.00 17.54
CA PHE A 338 -1.82 -4.18 16.91
C PHE A 338 -2.10 -5.33 17.88
N TRP A 339 -1.60 -5.25 19.13
CA TRP A 339 -1.80 -6.30 20.11
C TRP A 339 -3.24 -6.31 20.66
N ASN A 340 -3.97 -7.38 20.38
CA ASN A 340 -5.25 -7.64 21.04
C ASN A 340 -5.03 -8.45 22.32
N LYS A 341 -5.35 -7.82 23.46
CA LYS A 341 -5.20 -8.42 24.79
C LYS A 341 -6.17 -9.58 25.08
N THR A 342 -7.34 -9.58 24.44
CA THR A 342 -8.38 -10.61 24.63
C THR A 342 -7.94 -11.94 24.03
N ILE A 343 -7.35 -11.91 22.84
CA ILE A 343 -6.87 -13.10 22.12
C ILE A 343 -5.36 -13.34 22.28
N ASN A 344 -4.68 -12.44 23.00
CA ASN A 344 -3.24 -12.50 23.29
C ASN A 344 -2.37 -12.69 22.04
N MET A 345 -2.69 -11.93 20.99
CA MET A 345 -1.95 -11.94 19.73
C MET A 345 -2.13 -10.63 18.97
N VAL A 346 -1.31 -10.45 17.95
CA VAL A 346 -1.46 -9.38 16.98
C VAL A 346 -2.75 -9.57 16.18
N GLN A 347 -3.44 -8.47 15.90
CA GLN A 347 -4.65 -8.42 15.10
C GLN A 347 -4.51 -7.33 14.03
N TYR A 348 -4.56 -7.74 12.77
CA TYR A 348 -4.34 -6.87 11.61
C TYR A 348 -5.62 -6.40 10.91
N PHE A 349 -6.75 -6.38 11.62
CA PHE A 349 -8.02 -5.84 11.14
C PHE A 349 -8.88 -5.38 12.33
N ASP A 350 -9.84 -4.50 12.12
CA ASP A 350 -10.77 -4.08 13.19
C ASP A 350 -11.96 -5.04 13.34
N GLU A 351 -12.80 -4.86 14.37
CA GLU A 351 -13.96 -5.73 14.63
C GLU A 351 -15.02 -5.72 13.50
N ARG A 352 -14.96 -4.73 12.60
CA ARG A 352 -15.87 -4.58 11.46
C ARG A 352 -15.29 -5.21 10.19
N GLY A 353 -14.03 -5.66 10.22
CA GLY A 353 -13.35 -6.30 9.11
C GLY A 353 -12.51 -5.36 8.24
N PHE A 354 -12.32 -4.11 8.63
CA PHE A 354 -11.38 -3.22 7.94
C PHE A 354 -9.96 -3.69 8.19
N SER A 355 -9.25 -4.06 7.14
CA SER A 355 -7.88 -4.54 7.27
C SER A 355 -6.91 -3.38 7.51
N TYR A 356 -5.96 -3.57 8.42
CA TYR A 356 -4.83 -2.64 8.60
C TYR A 356 -3.73 -2.87 7.57
N PHE A 357 -3.73 -3.99 6.86
CA PHE A 357 -2.79 -4.29 5.78
C PHE A 357 -3.51 -4.50 4.46
N ASN A 358 -2.81 -4.31 3.35
CA ASN A 358 -3.27 -4.75 2.04
C ASN A 358 -2.59 -6.06 1.62
N SER A 359 -3.08 -6.65 0.53
CA SER A 359 -2.54 -7.88 -0.05
C SER A 359 -1.17 -7.70 -0.71
N LEU A 360 -0.58 -6.50 -0.70
CA LEU A 360 0.80 -6.21 -1.13
C LEU A 360 1.72 -5.97 0.07
N TYR A 361 1.29 -6.37 1.27
CA TYR A 361 2.03 -6.31 2.53
C TYR A 361 2.36 -4.89 3.04
N HIS A 362 1.73 -3.85 2.50
CA HIS A 362 1.80 -2.51 3.04
C HIS A 362 0.67 -2.29 4.06
N LEU A 363 0.80 -1.27 4.91
CA LEU A 363 -0.34 -0.82 5.70
C LEU A 363 -1.37 -0.22 4.75
N SER A 364 -2.63 -0.61 4.94
CA SER A 364 -3.75 0.06 4.29
C SER A 364 -3.86 1.50 4.82
N PRO A 365 -4.61 2.39 4.15
CA PRO A 365 -4.96 3.69 4.71
C PRO A 365 -5.49 3.59 6.14
N HIS A 366 -6.27 2.56 6.47
CA HIS A 366 -6.76 2.33 7.84
C HIS A 366 -5.67 1.90 8.81
N GLY A 367 -4.72 1.07 8.37
CA GLY A 367 -3.52 0.75 9.15
C GLY A 367 -2.67 1.98 9.47
N ILE A 368 -2.55 2.89 8.49
CA ILE A 368 -1.82 4.14 8.68
C ILE A 368 -2.55 5.06 9.67
N GLU A 369 -3.88 5.18 9.61
CA GLU A 369 -4.66 5.90 10.63
C GLU A 369 -4.50 5.28 12.02
N HIS A 370 -4.43 3.95 12.11
CA HIS A 370 -4.24 3.25 13.37
C HIS A 370 -2.91 3.60 14.06
N VAL A 371 -1.83 3.76 13.29
CA VAL A 371 -0.49 4.10 13.81
C VAL A 371 -0.22 5.61 13.89
N ARG A 372 -1.04 6.45 13.24
CA ARG A 372 -0.95 7.92 13.24
C ARG A 372 -0.74 8.55 14.62
N PRO A 373 -1.38 8.10 15.72
CA PRO A 373 -1.17 8.70 17.03
C PRO A 373 0.30 8.74 17.48
N ILE A 374 1.12 7.78 17.04
CA ILE A 374 2.56 7.76 17.32
C ILE A 374 3.24 8.97 16.67
N TYR A 375 2.93 9.24 15.40
CA TYR A 375 3.53 10.33 14.63
C TYR A 375 3.04 11.68 15.09
N ASN A 376 1.74 11.80 15.41
CA ASN A 376 1.21 13.00 16.02
C ASN A 376 1.99 13.39 17.28
N LYS A 377 2.23 12.41 18.17
CA LYS A 377 3.04 12.61 19.37
C LYS A 377 4.47 13.01 19.04
N ILE A 378 5.17 12.26 18.19
CA ILE A 378 6.56 12.54 17.81
C ILE A 378 6.68 13.95 17.23
N CYS A 379 5.89 14.27 16.19
CA CYS A 379 5.91 15.56 15.49
C CYS A 379 5.56 16.73 16.42
N SER A 380 4.65 16.55 17.38
CA SER A 380 4.30 17.58 18.37
C SER A 380 5.41 17.85 19.40
N SER A 381 6.34 16.92 19.57
CA SER A 381 7.44 16.98 20.55
C SER A 381 8.80 17.35 19.96
N LEU A 382 8.86 17.71 18.67
CA LEU A 382 10.12 18.15 18.05
C LEU A 382 10.52 19.52 18.63
N GLU A 383 11.78 19.63 19.08
CA GLU A 383 12.36 20.78 19.79
C GLU A 383 13.78 21.08 19.34
#